data_AF-A0A7H4LSI5-F1
#
_entry.id   AF-A0A7H4LSI5-F1
#
_cell.length_a   1.000
_cell.length_b   1.000
_cell.length_c   1.000
_cell.angle_alpha   90.00
_cell.angle_beta   90.00
_cell.angle_gamma   90.00
#
_symmetry.space_group_name_H-M   'P 1'
#
loop_
_entity.id
_entity.type
_entity.pdbx_description
1 polymer ?
#
loop_
_entity_poly.entity_id
_entity_poly.type
_entity_poly.pdbx_seq_one_letter_code
_entity_poly.pdbx_strand_id
1 'polypeptide(L)'
;MVVETCLTPAQVELLGLRDDALNMIKWLDEGRCADFSALEGVVLRGDLSESSLQIAVPQAWLEYQDASWLPVSRWEEGHPRDVG
;
A
#
# COMPACT_ATOMS: atom_id res chain seq x y z
N MET A 1 -20.38 6.63 -14.97
CA MET A 1 -19.68 5.35 -15.14
C MET A 1 -18.90 5.12 -13.86
N VAL A 2 -19.24 4.10 -13.09
CA VAL A 2 -18.54 3.80 -11.84
C VAL A 2 -17.37 2.89 -12.21
N VAL A 3 -16.15 3.42 -12.13
CA VAL A 3 -14.95 2.61 -12.30
C VAL A 3 -14.74 1.87 -10.99
N GLU A 4 -14.93 0.56 -11.01
CA GLU A 4 -14.68 -0.30 -9.86
C GLU A 4 -13.22 -0.72 -9.88
N THR A 5 -12.49 -0.40 -8.82
CA THR A 5 -11.05 -0.61 -8.72
C THR A 5 -10.77 -1.94 -8.04
N CYS A 6 -10.08 -2.85 -8.72
CA CYS A 6 -9.66 -4.13 -8.17
C CYS A 6 -8.14 -4.12 -7.96
N LEU A 7 -7.72 -4.19 -6.70
CA LEU A 7 -6.31 -4.37 -6.33
C LEU A 7 -6.09 -5.83 -5.94
N THR A 8 -5.05 -6.43 -6.52
CA THR A 8 -4.59 -7.79 -6.22
C THR A 8 -3.81 -7.84 -4.90
N PRO A 9 -3.66 -9.02 -4.26
CA PRO A 9 -2.86 -9.16 -3.03
C PRO A 9 -1.48 -8.51 -3.10
N ALA A 10 -0.73 -8.78 -4.17
CA ALA A 10 0.59 -8.21 -4.38
C ALA A 10 0.58 -6.67 -4.49
N GLN A 11 -0.49 -6.07 -4.99
CA GLN A 11 -0.60 -4.61 -5.05
C GLN A 11 -0.99 -4.00 -3.71
N VAL A 12 -1.79 -4.70 -2.90
CA VAL A 12 -2.16 -4.27 -1.55
C VAL A 12 -0.93 -4.24 -0.63
N GLU A 13 -0.02 -5.20 -0.77
CA GLU A 13 1.24 -5.23 -0.02
C GLU A 13 2.09 -3.96 -0.23
N LEU A 14 2.01 -3.33 -1.41
CA LEU A 14 2.72 -2.09 -1.71
C LEU A 14 2.17 -0.85 -0.99
N LEU A 15 0.97 -0.95 -0.40
CA LEU A 15 0.34 0.17 0.31
C LEU A 15 0.92 0.42 1.70
N GLY A 16 1.68 -0.53 2.26
CA GLY A 16 2.30 -0.39 3.59
C GLY A 16 1.26 -0.32 4.72
N LEU A 17 0.18 -1.09 4.59
CA LEU A 17 -0.84 -1.21 5.62
C LEU A 17 -0.32 -2.03 6.80
N ARG A 18 -0.74 -1.65 8.01
CA ARG A 18 -0.49 -2.43 9.23
C ARG A 18 -1.19 -3.79 9.16
N ASP A 19 -0.65 -4.77 9.87
CA ASP A 19 -1.23 -6.12 9.95
C ASP A 19 -2.70 -6.13 10.39
N ASP A 20 -3.09 -5.29 11.35
CA ASP A 20 -4.48 -5.21 11.80
C ASP A 20 -5.42 -4.68 10.70
N ALA A 21 -4.96 -3.71 9.91
CA ALA A 21 -5.68 -3.22 8.73
C ALA A 21 -5.77 -4.29 7.63
N LEU A 22 -4.67 -5.01 7.36
CA LEU A 22 -4.63 -6.10 6.37
C LEU A 22 -5.64 -7.21 6.71
N ASN A 23 -5.76 -7.55 8.00
CA ASN A 23 -6.72 -8.55 8.47
C ASN A 23 -8.19 -8.11 8.30
N MET A 24 -8.45 -6.82 8.11
CA MET A 24 -9.80 -6.29 7.85
C MET A 24 -10.16 -6.30 6.36
N ILE A 25 -9.18 -6.46 5.46
CA ILE A 25 -9.42 -6.53 4.02
C ILE A 25 -10.09 -7.86 3.70
N LYS A 26 -11.22 -7.77 2.99
CA LYS A 26 -11.88 -8.94 2.41
C LYS A 26 -11.43 -9.12 0.97
N TRP A 27 -11.43 -10.37 0.53
CA TRP A 27 -11.10 -10.70 -0.85
C TRP A 27 -12.35 -11.14 -1.61
N LEU A 28 -12.62 -10.43 -2.71
CA LEU A 28 -13.68 -10.70 -3.66
C LEU A 28 -13.11 -11.40 -4.89
N ASP A 29 -14.01 -11.84 -5.77
CA ASP A 29 -13.66 -12.39 -7.09
C ASP A 29 -12.57 -13.48 -7.01
N GLU A 30 -12.84 -14.54 -6.22
CA GLU A 30 -11.94 -15.68 -6.02
C GLU A 30 -10.56 -15.32 -5.44
N GLY A 31 -10.50 -14.24 -4.64
CA GLY A 31 -9.24 -13.83 -4.01
C GLY A 31 -8.48 -12.76 -4.79
N ARG A 32 -9.04 -12.26 -5.90
CA ARG A 32 -8.31 -11.37 -6.83
C ARG A 32 -8.49 -9.88 -6.52
N CYS A 33 -9.58 -9.50 -5.87
CA CYS A 33 -9.91 -8.09 -5.64
C CYS A 33 -10.05 -7.80 -4.15
N ALA A 34 -9.26 -6.84 -3.66
CA ALA A 34 -9.36 -6.35 -2.29
C ALA A 34 -10.59 -5.45 -2.09
N ASP A 35 -11.31 -5.67 -1.00
CA ASP A 35 -12.39 -4.83 -0.50
C ASP A 35 -11.91 -4.06 0.75
N PHE A 36 -11.80 -2.73 0.58
CA PHE A 36 -11.35 -1.79 1.61
C PHE A 36 -12.49 -1.19 2.42
N SER A 37 -13.74 -1.62 2.22
CA SER A 37 -14.91 -1.02 2.87
C SER A 37 -14.87 -1.04 4.41
N ALA A 38 -14.10 -1.95 5.00
CA ALA A 38 -13.87 -2.03 6.44
C ALA A 38 -12.88 -0.97 6.98
N LEU A 39 -12.06 -0.37 6.11
CA LEU A 39 -11.06 0.63 6.48
C LEU A 39 -11.65 2.04 6.28
N GLU A 40 -12.16 2.62 7.36
CA GLU A 40 -12.77 3.95 7.31
C GLU A 40 -11.80 5.00 6.75
N GLY A 41 -12.30 5.82 5.82
CA GLY A 41 -11.55 6.91 5.20
C GLY A 41 -10.63 6.51 4.04
N VAL A 42 -10.54 5.22 3.69
CA VAL A 42 -9.85 4.79 2.47
C VAL A 42 -10.67 5.18 1.24
N VAL A 43 -10.03 5.81 0.26
CA VAL A 43 -10.68 6.25 -0.99
C VAL A 43 -9.85 5.81 -2.18
N LEU A 44 -10.50 5.15 -3.15
CA LEU A 44 -9.91 4.76 -4.43
C LEU A 44 -10.62 5.53 -5.55
N ARG A 45 -9.84 6.15 -6.45
CA ARG A 45 -10.35 6.87 -7.61
C ARG A 45 -9.55 6.49 -8.84
N GLY A 46 -10.19 5.83 -9.79
CA GLY A 46 -9.62 5.58 -11.12
C GLY A 46 -9.85 6.77 -12.05
N ASP A 47 -8.79 7.22 -12.72
CA ASP A 47 -8.84 8.17 -13.83
C ASP A 47 -8.40 7.48 -15.12
N LEU A 48 -9.37 7.18 -15.99
CA LEU A 48 -9.10 6.52 -17.27
C LEU A 48 -8.46 7.45 -18.30
N SER A 49 -8.61 8.77 -18.16
CA SER A 49 -8.01 9.73 -19.09
C SER A 49 -6.49 9.80 -18.93
N GLU A 50 -6.02 9.60 -17.70
CA GLU A 50 -4.60 9.53 -17.36
C GLU A 50 -4.08 8.10 -17.15
N SER A 51 -4.97 7.10 -17.27
CA SER A 51 -4.68 5.69 -16.93
C SER A 51 -4.05 5.54 -15.54
N SER A 52 -4.55 6.31 -14.58
CA SER A 52 -4.00 6.40 -13.22
C SER A 52 -5.03 5.96 -12.16
N LEU A 53 -4.53 5.49 -11.03
CA LEU A 53 -5.33 5.14 -9.86
C LEU A 53 -4.81 5.97 -8.68
N GLN A 54 -5.65 6.86 -8.16
CA GLN A 54 -5.34 7.59 -6.93
C GLN A 54 -5.91 6.84 -5.73
N ILE A 55 -5.07 6.62 -4.72
CA ILE A 55 -5.42 5.93 -3.49
C ILE A 55 -5.08 6.85 -2.32
N ALA A 56 -6.08 7.16 -1.51
CA ALA A 56 -5.90 7.87 -0.24
C ALA A 56 -6.11 6.90 0.91
N VAL A 57 -5.07 6.72 1.73
CA VAL A 57 -5.10 5.84 2.91
C VAL A 57 -4.83 6.69 4.15
N PRO A 58 -5.74 6.70 5.15
CA PRO A 58 -5.50 7.35 6.43
C PRO A 58 -4.29 6.78 7.16
N GLN A 59 -3.50 7.66 7.79
CA GLN A 59 -2.30 7.26 8.54
C GLN A 59 -2.58 6.24 9.66
N ALA A 60 -3.80 6.19 10.19
CA ALA A 60 -4.20 5.20 11.20
C ALA A 60 -4.05 3.74 10.73
N TRP A 61 -4.11 3.51 9.41
CA TRP A 61 -4.00 2.19 8.78
C TRP A 61 -2.61 1.88 8.22
N LEU A 62 -1.72 2.88 8.15
CA LEU A 62 -0.38 2.72 7.61
C LEU A 62 0.60 2.31 8.70
N GLU A 63 1.56 1.46 8.35
CA GLU A 63 2.69 1.20 9.22
C GLU A 63 3.40 2.53 9.47
N TYR A 64 3.72 2.80 10.74
CA TYR A 64 4.47 4.00 11.09
C TYR A 64 5.88 3.88 10.48
N GLN A 65 6.07 4.55 9.35
CA GLN A 65 7.37 4.76 8.74
C GLN A 65 7.80 6.17 9.14
N ASP A 66 8.83 6.28 9.98
CA ASP A 66 9.43 7.56 10.36
C ASP A 66 9.68 8.42 9.11
N ALA A 67 9.61 9.75 9.23
CA ALA A 67 9.85 10.67 8.12
C ALA A 67 11.24 10.49 7.45
N SER A 68 12.15 9.78 8.12
CA SER A 68 13.49 9.41 7.66
C SER A 68 13.60 8.00 7.09
N TRP A 69 12.51 7.23 7.00
CA TRP A 69 12.53 5.88 6.47
C TRP A 69 12.80 5.93 4.96
N LEU A 70 13.94 5.36 4.56
CA LEU A 70 14.28 5.12 3.16
C LEU A 70 13.90 3.67 2.83
N PRO A 71 13.22 3.42 1.70
CA PRO A 71 12.92 2.06 1.27
C PRO A 71 14.18 1.22 1.18
N VAL A 72 14.06 -0.09 1.43
CA VAL A 72 15.19 -1.05 1.47
C VAL A 72 16.08 -1.01 0.22
N SER A 73 15.54 -0.59 -0.93
CA SER A 73 16.30 -0.37 -2.17
C SER A 73 17.30 0.79 -2.12
N ARG A 74 17.21 1.67 -1.12
CA ARG A 74 18.09 2.82 -0.88
C ARG A 74 19.04 2.62 0.31
N TRP A 75 19.15 1.41 0.84
CA TRP A 75 20.14 1.12 1.86
C TRP A 75 21.50 1.04 1.19
N GLU A 76 22.37 2.01 1.47
CA GLU A 76 23.78 1.93 1.07
C GLU A 76 24.43 0.73 1.79
N GLU A 77 25.03 -0.17 1.02
CA GLU A 77 25.78 -1.30 1.56
C GLU A 77 27.05 -0.73 2.23
N GLY A 78 27.06 -0.68 3.57
CA GLY A 78 28.17 -0.10 4.32
C GLY A 78 29.49 -0.78 3.96
N HIS A 79 30.39 -0.08 3.25
CA HIS A 79 31.73 -0.60 2.98
C HIS A 79 32.48 -0.82 4.30
N PRO A 80 33.10 -2.00 4.52
CA PRO A 80 33.87 -2.24 5.73
C PRO A 80 35.01 -1.22 5.80
N ARG A 81 35.05 -0.44 6.87
CA ARG A 81 36.21 0.40 7.17
C ARG A 81 37.34 -0.51 7.62
N ASP A 82 38.34 -0.65 6.76
CA ASP A 82 39.67 -1.16 7.06
C ASP A 82 40.18 -0.45 8.32
N VAL A 83 40.22 -1.19 9.43
CA VAL A 83 40.84 -0.76 10.69
C VAL A 83 42.34 -0.89 10.47
N GLY A 84 43.02 0.25 10.41
CA GLY A 84 44.49 0.35 10.42
C GLY A 84 45.11 -0.02 11.74
#